data_AF-K9FRY8-F1
#
_entry.id   AF-K9FRY8-F1
#
_cell.length_a   1.000
_cell.length_b   1.000
_cell.length_c   1.000
_cell.angle_alpha   90.00
_cell.angle_beta   90.00
_cell.angle_gamma   90.00
#
_symmetry.space_group_name_H-M   'P 1'
#
loop_
_entity.id
_entity.type
_entity.pdbx_description
1 polymer ?
#
loop_
_entity_poly.entity_id
_entity_poly.type
_entity_poly.pdbx_seq_one_letter_code
_entity_poly.pdbx_strand_id
1 'polypeptide(L)'
;MFSETARESWSLPDLQPLPGLSSPHHDSSSGHAHNPDRLLQYAFAVVQHTLTSGSRRGQVIKEALDSLKMTTMRLRTTNSSVPPYSETQAYFWIQVVHSAIQSLKAAPGSSTSERSILDIPVSRISSATLNALFGLNSSTWRHYYSEKVWTSVSARMGFVQPDLKPIPNIVTISSRSQEQAALLKQMESTLLRRSPGLPTFECLSFQAIWVIRDVQALAKSSMVNSPRISSHSHLLLYLYTKLVVGSGTGLPGKTALEQAEQMSGPWVDSVTHKMFWIQVFFTAMARAQASRKIADKQTSLETVTFETFIRGNLHLVHQDLPSLYYTPEIWESKEASKVMIAPDRRRMDGFLESKNKDRLEDLVFI
;
A
#
# COMPACT_ATOMS: atom_id res chain seq x y z
N MET A 1 -6.03 -3.52 41.81
CA MET A 1 -4.72 -4.22 41.90
C MET A 1 -5.01 -5.68 42.18
N PHE A 2 -4.38 -6.61 41.47
CA PHE A 2 -4.56 -8.05 41.69
C PHE A 2 -3.88 -8.48 43.00
N SER A 3 -4.43 -9.48 43.69
CA SER A 3 -3.84 -10.02 44.93
C SER A 3 -2.52 -10.75 44.65
N GLU A 4 -1.66 -10.84 45.65
CA GLU A 4 -0.33 -11.48 45.56
C GLU A 4 -0.43 -12.95 45.13
N THR A 5 -1.44 -13.66 45.65
CA THR A 5 -1.80 -15.02 45.24
C THR A 5 -2.23 -15.13 43.78
N ALA A 6 -2.91 -14.13 43.23
CA ALA A 6 -3.30 -14.12 41.82
C ALA A 6 -2.11 -13.87 40.89
N ARG A 7 -1.05 -13.22 41.36
CA ARG A 7 0.17 -12.98 40.58
C ARG A 7 1.06 -14.22 40.49
N GLU A 8 1.08 -15.03 41.53
CA GLU A 8 1.88 -16.26 41.62
C GLU A 8 1.19 -17.47 40.96
N SER A 9 -0.13 -17.44 40.83
CA SER A 9 -0.94 -18.52 40.22
C SER A 9 -1.20 -18.33 38.73
N TRP A 10 -0.56 -17.35 38.09
CA TRP A 10 -0.76 -17.06 36.66
C TRP A 10 0.07 -18.01 35.81
N SER A 11 -0.52 -19.16 35.45
CA SER A 11 -0.03 -20.02 34.38
C SER A 11 -0.81 -19.77 33.10
N LEU A 12 -0.12 -19.79 31.96
CA LEU A 12 -0.77 -19.78 30.65
C LEU A 12 -1.65 -21.04 30.52
N PRO A 13 -2.87 -20.95 29.97
CA PRO A 13 -3.68 -22.13 29.69
C PRO A 13 -2.91 -23.10 28.78
N ASP A 14 -2.71 -24.30 29.29
CA ASP A 14 -1.82 -25.35 28.79
C ASP A 14 -2.55 -26.40 27.93
N LEU A 15 -3.79 -26.11 27.50
CA LEU A 15 -4.61 -27.03 26.70
C LEU A 15 -5.18 -26.38 25.43
N GLN A 16 -4.34 -25.67 24.68
CA GLN A 16 -4.36 -25.54 23.21
C GLN A 16 -3.37 -24.44 22.80
N PRO A 17 -2.52 -24.63 21.78
CA PRO A 17 -1.82 -23.50 21.19
C PRO A 17 -2.86 -22.52 20.67
N LEU A 18 -2.75 -21.25 21.09
CA LEU A 18 -3.56 -20.16 20.55
C LEU A 18 -3.54 -20.25 19.01
N PRO A 19 -4.69 -20.10 18.33
CA PRO A 19 -4.75 -20.16 16.88
C PRO A 19 -3.76 -19.19 16.24
N GLY A 20 -2.63 -19.74 15.78
CA GLY A 20 -1.74 -19.20 14.76
C GLY A 20 -1.11 -17.84 15.02
N LEU A 21 -0.22 -17.75 16.01
CA LEU A 21 1.04 -17.02 15.79
C LEU A 21 1.82 -17.78 14.72
N SER A 22 1.51 -17.53 13.45
CA SER A 22 2.25 -18.07 12.32
C SER A 22 3.70 -17.63 12.44
N SER A 23 4.60 -18.59 12.59
CA SER A 23 6.04 -18.40 12.42
C SER A 23 6.32 -17.60 11.14
N PRO A 24 7.15 -16.54 11.17
CA PRO A 24 7.49 -15.74 10.00
C PRO A 24 8.58 -16.44 9.19
N HIS A 25 8.26 -17.61 8.64
CA HIS A 25 9.04 -18.22 7.59
C HIS A 25 8.08 -18.80 6.57
N HIS A 26 7.53 -17.92 5.74
CA HIS A 26 7.13 -18.17 4.36
C HIS A 26 6.46 -16.90 3.82
N ASP A 27 7.23 -15.82 3.65
CA ASP A 27 6.95 -14.88 2.56
C ASP A 27 7.38 -15.55 1.24
N SER A 28 6.69 -16.64 0.93
CA SER A 28 6.75 -17.26 -0.38
C SER A 28 5.98 -16.35 -1.33
N SER A 29 6.71 -15.63 -2.16
CA SER A 29 6.24 -14.91 -3.34
C SER A 29 5.50 -15.78 -4.37
N SER A 30 5.26 -17.07 -4.09
CA SER A 30 4.58 -18.04 -4.95
C SER A 30 3.05 -18.08 -4.80
N GLY A 31 2.45 -17.43 -3.80
CA GLY A 31 0.99 -17.49 -3.58
C GLY A 31 0.12 -16.49 -4.36
N HIS A 32 0.71 -15.46 -4.97
CA HIS A 32 -0.05 -14.34 -5.56
C HIS A 32 -0.47 -14.53 -7.02
N ALA A 33 -0.01 -15.59 -7.68
CA ALA A 33 -0.17 -15.72 -9.13
C ALA A 33 -1.62 -16.04 -9.57
N HIS A 34 -2.46 -16.51 -8.65
CA HIS A 34 -3.86 -16.83 -8.89
C HIS A 34 -4.80 -16.07 -7.94
N ASN A 35 -4.52 -14.79 -7.68
CA ASN A 35 -5.51 -13.94 -7.00
C ASN A 35 -6.65 -13.62 -8.00
N PRO A 36 -7.85 -14.21 -7.85
CA PRO A 36 -8.94 -14.01 -8.79
C PRO A 36 -9.47 -12.57 -8.77
N ASP A 37 -9.21 -11.83 -7.68
CA ASP A 37 -9.62 -10.44 -7.48
C ASP A 37 -8.51 -9.43 -7.85
N ARG A 38 -7.41 -9.88 -8.47
CA ARG A 38 -6.27 -9.03 -8.86
C ARG A 38 -6.69 -7.79 -9.64
N LEU A 39 -7.52 -7.95 -10.67
CA LEU A 39 -7.97 -6.82 -11.49
C LEU A 39 -8.95 -5.90 -10.75
N LEU A 40 -9.75 -6.46 -9.83
CA LEU A 40 -10.66 -5.69 -8.99
C LEU A 40 -9.90 -4.84 -7.97
N GLN A 41 -8.85 -5.39 -7.34
CA GLN A 41 -7.94 -4.65 -6.47
C GLN A 41 -7.19 -3.55 -7.23
N TYR A 42 -6.73 -3.85 -8.44
CA TYR A 42 -6.08 -2.87 -9.31
C TYR A 42 -7.03 -1.73 -9.67
N ALA A 43 -8.24 -2.05 -10.10
CA ALA A 43 -9.28 -1.07 -10.40
C ALA A 43 -9.58 -0.17 -9.20
N PHE A 44 -9.64 -0.74 -8.00
CA PHE A 44 -9.81 0.02 -6.76
C PHE A 44 -8.69 1.04 -6.54
N ALA A 45 -7.42 0.64 -6.68
CA ALA A 45 -6.29 1.56 -6.55
C ALA A 45 -6.34 2.71 -7.58
N VAL A 46 -6.69 2.40 -8.83
CA VAL A 46 -6.81 3.39 -9.92
C VAL A 46 -7.93 4.39 -9.63
N VAL A 47 -9.10 3.92 -9.20
CA VAL A 47 -10.23 4.80 -8.91
C VAL A 47 -9.94 5.65 -7.66
N GLN A 48 -9.38 5.08 -6.59
CA GLN A 48 -8.95 5.85 -5.42
C GLN A 48 -7.97 6.96 -5.76
N HIS A 49 -6.98 6.68 -6.62
CA HIS A 49 -6.06 7.71 -7.12
C HIS A 49 -6.78 8.80 -7.94
N THR A 50 -7.72 8.41 -8.80
CA THR A 50 -8.52 9.37 -9.59
C THR A 50 -9.30 10.34 -8.70
N LEU A 51 -9.76 9.89 -7.53
CA LEU A 51 -10.52 10.70 -6.60
C LEU A 51 -9.68 11.68 -5.78
N THR A 52 -8.40 11.36 -5.57
CA THR A 52 -7.51 12.10 -4.64
C THR A 52 -6.51 13.00 -5.36
N SER A 53 -6.13 12.66 -6.60
CA SER A 53 -5.05 13.36 -7.33
C SER A 53 -5.48 14.63 -8.07
N GLY A 54 -6.78 14.91 -8.21
CA GLY A 54 -7.29 16.01 -9.04
C GLY A 54 -6.99 15.89 -10.54
N SER A 55 -6.38 14.77 -10.98
CA SER A 55 -6.01 14.52 -12.36
C SER A 55 -7.22 14.15 -13.22
N ARG A 56 -7.16 14.43 -14.53
CA ARG A 56 -8.23 14.08 -15.46
C ARG A 56 -8.38 12.56 -15.54
N ARG A 57 -9.57 12.04 -15.20
CA ARG A 57 -9.92 10.60 -15.20
C ARG A 57 -9.42 9.85 -16.44
N GLY A 58 -9.66 10.39 -17.63
CA GLY A 58 -9.25 9.73 -18.89
C GLY A 58 -7.74 9.51 -18.99
N GLN A 59 -6.93 10.46 -18.52
CA GLN A 59 -5.48 10.31 -18.46
C GLN A 59 -5.07 9.25 -17.44
N VAL A 60 -5.65 9.29 -16.24
CA VAL A 60 -5.33 8.31 -15.18
C VAL A 60 -5.62 6.89 -15.63
N ILE A 61 -6.77 6.67 -16.27
CA ILE A 61 -7.17 5.35 -16.78
C ILE A 61 -6.23 4.88 -17.89
N LYS A 62 -5.88 5.75 -18.84
CA LYS A 62 -4.95 5.38 -19.92
C LYS A 62 -3.61 4.90 -19.37
N GLU A 63 -3.02 5.67 -18.46
CA GLU A 63 -1.75 5.33 -17.83
C GLU A 63 -1.83 4.07 -16.97
N ALA A 64 -2.97 3.87 -16.28
CA ALA A 64 -3.22 2.64 -15.55
C ALA A 64 -3.28 1.42 -16.47
N LEU A 65 -3.94 1.50 -17.63
CA LEU A 65 -4.00 0.39 -18.58
C LEU A 65 -2.62 0.09 -19.17
N ASP A 66 -1.88 1.12 -19.57
CA ASP A 66 -0.52 0.97 -20.09
C ASP A 66 0.43 0.34 -19.06
N SER A 67 0.36 0.79 -17.81
CA SER A 67 1.12 0.23 -16.68
C SER A 67 0.78 -1.24 -16.44
N LEU A 68 -0.51 -1.57 -16.41
CA LEU A 68 -0.97 -2.94 -16.19
C LEU A 68 -0.53 -3.87 -17.31
N LYS A 69 -0.60 -3.42 -18.57
CA LYS A 69 -0.15 -4.15 -19.74
C LYS A 69 1.35 -4.46 -19.64
N MET A 70 2.18 -3.44 -19.45
CA MET A 70 3.62 -3.60 -19.32
C MET A 70 4.01 -4.50 -18.14
N THR A 71 3.37 -4.29 -16.98
CA THR A 71 3.63 -5.08 -15.77
C THR A 71 3.21 -6.54 -15.94
N THR A 72 2.05 -6.79 -16.55
CA THR A 72 1.58 -8.15 -16.84
C THR A 72 2.49 -8.86 -17.84
N MET A 73 2.95 -8.18 -18.89
CA MET A 73 3.92 -8.74 -19.83
C MET A 73 5.22 -9.12 -19.12
N ARG A 74 5.75 -8.24 -18.27
CA ARG A 74 6.97 -8.51 -17.48
C ARG A 74 6.78 -9.67 -16.50
N LEU A 75 5.67 -9.72 -15.75
CA LEU A 75 5.43 -10.82 -14.83
C LEU A 75 5.30 -12.16 -15.54
N ARG A 76 4.78 -12.16 -16.77
CA ARG A 76 4.66 -13.37 -17.59
C ARG A 76 5.99 -13.89 -18.13
N THR A 77 7.07 -13.11 -18.14
CA THR A 77 8.39 -13.63 -18.54
C THR A 77 9.01 -14.51 -17.45
N THR A 78 8.70 -14.24 -16.18
CA THR A 78 9.18 -15.03 -15.04
C THR A 78 8.16 -16.02 -14.53
N ASN A 79 6.86 -15.75 -14.74
CA ASN A 79 5.77 -16.61 -14.28
C ASN A 79 4.66 -16.73 -15.33
N SER A 80 4.64 -17.85 -16.03
CA SER A 80 3.65 -18.14 -17.08
C SER A 80 2.22 -18.34 -16.55
N SER A 81 2.02 -18.56 -15.25
CA SER A 81 0.70 -18.76 -14.64
C SER A 81 -0.11 -17.47 -14.52
N VAL A 82 0.53 -16.31 -14.64
CA VAL A 82 -0.16 -15.00 -14.60
C VAL A 82 -1.03 -14.86 -15.84
N PRO A 83 -2.34 -14.57 -15.75
CA PRO A 83 -3.21 -14.43 -16.92
C PRO A 83 -2.71 -13.37 -17.91
N PRO A 84 -2.94 -13.56 -19.23
CA PRO A 84 -2.59 -12.57 -20.24
C PRO A 84 -3.35 -11.26 -20.01
N TYR A 85 -2.74 -10.14 -20.37
CA TYR A 85 -3.40 -8.84 -20.30
C TYR A 85 -4.66 -8.81 -21.17
N SER A 86 -5.72 -8.21 -20.64
CA SER A 86 -6.90 -7.84 -21.41
C SER A 86 -7.37 -6.44 -21.03
N GLU A 87 -7.44 -5.57 -22.03
CA GLU A 87 -7.92 -4.20 -21.85
C GLU A 87 -9.39 -4.17 -21.44
N THR A 88 -10.26 -4.96 -22.09
CA THR A 88 -11.67 -5.07 -21.71
C THR A 88 -11.84 -5.48 -20.26
N GLN A 89 -11.11 -6.50 -19.81
CA GLN A 89 -11.22 -6.99 -18.44
C GLN A 89 -10.79 -5.92 -17.43
N ALA A 90 -9.64 -5.28 -17.67
CA ALA A 90 -9.15 -4.23 -16.80
C ALA A 90 -10.10 -3.01 -16.76
N TYR A 91 -10.55 -2.56 -17.93
CA TYR A 91 -11.45 -1.42 -18.06
C TYR A 91 -12.82 -1.70 -17.43
N PHE A 92 -13.37 -2.90 -17.60
CA PHE A 92 -14.61 -3.33 -16.95
C PHE A 92 -14.53 -3.15 -15.43
N TRP A 93 -13.49 -3.65 -14.78
CA TRP A 93 -13.35 -3.52 -13.33
C TRP A 93 -13.18 -2.06 -12.89
N ILE A 94 -12.43 -1.24 -13.64
CA ILE A 94 -12.32 0.20 -13.38
C ILE A 94 -13.70 0.87 -13.43
N GLN A 95 -14.52 0.52 -14.43
CA GLN A 95 -15.87 1.07 -14.57
C GLN A 95 -16.79 0.62 -13.43
N VAL A 96 -16.81 -0.67 -13.10
CA VAL A 96 -17.65 -1.20 -12.01
C VAL A 96 -17.30 -0.56 -10.67
N VAL A 97 -16.01 -0.46 -10.34
CA VAL A 97 -15.57 0.18 -9.10
C VAL A 97 -15.88 1.67 -9.09
N HIS A 98 -15.71 2.35 -10.23
CA HIS A 98 -16.08 3.75 -10.37
C HIS A 98 -17.58 3.96 -10.13
N SER A 99 -18.45 3.15 -10.76
CA SER A 99 -19.90 3.22 -10.55
C SER A 99 -20.28 2.94 -9.09
N ALA A 100 -19.65 1.94 -8.44
CA ALA A 100 -19.88 1.63 -7.03
C ALA A 100 -19.55 2.83 -6.12
N ILE A 101 -18.37 3.44 -6.31
CA ILE A 101 -17.96 4.63 -5.57
C ILE A 101 -18.86 5.84 -5.88
N GLN A 102 -19.26 6.02 -7.14
CA GLN A 102 -20.19 7.09 -7.50
C GLN A 102 -21.56 6.92 -6.83
N SER A 103 -22.00 5.68 -6.66
CA SER A 103 -23.28 5.35 -5.99
C SER A 103 -23.24 5.71 -4.50
N LEU A 104 -22.09 5.53 -3.84
CA LEU A 104 -21.88 6.00 -2.47
C LEU A 104 -21.99 7.51 -2.33
N LYS A 105 -21.51 8.26 -3.33
CA LYS A 105 -21.58 9.73 -3.33
C LYS A 105 -22.96 10.26 -3.68
N ALA A 106 -23.70 9.53 -4.52
CA ALA A 106 -25.01 9.89 -5.03
C ALA A 106 -26.16 9.50 -4.09
N ALA A 107 -25.90 9.14 -2.83
CA ALA A 107 -26.92 8.94 -1.81
C ALA A 107 -27.08 10.18 -0.90
N PRO A 108 -27.69 11.29 -1.35
CA PRO A 108 -28.09 12.38 -0.48
C PRO A 108 -29.44 12.04 0.19
N GLY A 109 -29.42 11.85 1.50
CA GLY A 109 -30.61 12.00 2.34
C GLY A 109 -31.59 10.82 2.40
N SER A 110 -31.26 9.75 3.14
CA SER A 110 -32.31 9.05 3.89
C SER A 110 -32.76 9.96 5.04
N SER A 111 -33.67 10.87 4.73
CA SER A 111 -34.40 11.71 5.68
C SER A 111 -35.36 10.85 6.51
N THR A 112 -34.80 9.95 7.32
CA THR A 112 -35.48 9.27 8.42
C THR A 112 -34.38 8.79 9.34
N SER A 113 -34.09 9.60 10.37
CA SER A 113 -33.70 9.26 11.75
C SER A 113 -32.98 7.94 12.11
N GLU A 114 -32.27 7.31 11.19
CA GLU A 114 -31.40 6.16 11.42
C GLU A 114 -30.07 6.48 10.72
N ARG A 115 -28.99 6.56 11.49
CA ARG A 115 -27.64 6.83 11.00
C ARG A 115 -27.37 5.98 9.75
N SER A 116 -27.02 6.61 8.63
CA SER A 116 -26.41 5.88 7.51
C SER A 116 -25.27 5.06 8.08
N ILE A 117 -25.33 3.74 7.91
CA ILE A 117 -24.50 2.78 8.65
C ILE A 117 -22.99 2.97 8.35
N LEU A 118 -22.65 3.73 7.30
CA LEU A 118 -21.29 4.01 6.85
C LEU A 118 -21.08 5.52 6.57
N ASP A 119 -21.01 6.36 7.61
CA ASP A 119 -20.54 7.77 7.50
C ASP A 119 -19.01 7.86 7.25
N ILE A 120 -18.48 7.04 6.34
CA ILE A 120 -17.06 6.99 6.03
C ILE A 120 -16.80 7.82 4.78
N PRO A 121 -15.79 8.72 4.80
CA PRO A 121 -15.32 9.35 3.58
C PRO A 121 -14.95 8.29 2.54
N VAL A 122 -15.43 8.44 1.30
CA VAL A 122 -15.18 7.49 0.19
C VAL A 122 -13.68 7.26 -0.07
N SER A 123 -12.83 8.21 0.31
CA SER A 123 -11.36 8.09 0.27
C SER A 123 -10.77 7.11 1.31
N ARG A 124 -11.55 6.70 2.31
CA ARG A 124 -11.11 5.82 3.42
C ARG A 124 -11.79 4.45 3.43
N ILE A 125 -12.70 4.18 2.49
CA ILE A 125 -13.33 2.86 2.38
C ILE A 125 -12.27 1.81 1.97
N SER A 126 -12.27 0.64 2.60
CA SER A 126 -11.39 -0.45 2.17
C SER A 126 -11.96 -1.15 0.94
N SER A 127 -11.11 -1.79 0.13
CA SER A 127 -11.56 -2.60 -1.01
C SER A 127 -12.46 -3.76 -0.57
N ALA A 128 -12.18 -4.38 0.59
CA ALA A 128 -12.99 -5.44 1.16
C ALA A 128 -14.39 -4.95 1.57
N THR A 129 -14.48 -3.77 2.19
CA THR A 129 -15.74 -3.12 2.55
C THR A 129 -16.56 -2.79 1.30
N LEU A 130 -15.92 -2.21 0.27
CA LEU A 130 -16.60 -1.89 -0.99
C LEU A 130 -17.14 -3.16 -1.68
N ASN A 131 -16.33 -4.21 -1.75
CA ASN A 131 -16.73 -5.46 -2.38
C ASN A 131 -17.90 -6.11 -1.64
N ALA A 132 -17.89 -6.12 -0.31
CA ALA A 132 -18.99 -6.64 0.50
C ALA A 132 -20.29 -5.83 0.28
N LEU A 133 -20.19 -4.51 0.23
CA LEU A 133 -21.35 -3.62 0.10
C LEU A 133 -22.06 -3.77 -1.25
N PHE A 134 -21.30 -3.95 -2.33
CA PHE A 134 -21.83 -4.05 -3.69
C PHE A 134 -21.87 -5.50 -4.21
N GLY A 135 -21.52 -6.49 -3.38
CA GLY A 135 -21.45 -7.90 -3.79
C GLY A 135 -20.46 -8.16 -4.92
N LEU A 136 -19.36 -7.40 -4.99
CA LEU A 136 -18.34 -7.54 -6.03
C LEU A 136 -17.42 -8.71 -5.73
N ASN A 137 -17.20 -9.57 -6.71
CA ASN A 137 -16.27 -10.69 -6.66
C ASN A 137 -15.75 -11.00 -8.07
N SER A 138 -14.75 -11.88 -8.19
CA SER A 138 -14.16 -12.26 -9.48
C SER A 138 -15.12 -12.78 -10.56
N SER A 139 -16.36 -13.15 -10.21
CA SER A 139 -17.38 -13.64 -11.15
C SER A 139 -18.41 -12.59 -11.58
N THR A 140 -18.38 -11.38 -11.01
CA THR A 140 -19.36 -10.31 -11.31
C THR A 140 -19.47 -9.99 -12.81
N TRP A 141 -18.37 -10.09 -13.57
CA TRP A 141 -18.34 -9.85 -15.02
C TRP A 141 -19.29 -10.74 -15.83
N ARG A 142 -19.61 -11.94 -15.35
CA ARG A 142 -20.48 -12.91 -16.06
C ARG A 142 -21.91 -12.39 -16.28
N HIS A 143 -22.33 -11.39 -15.52
CA HIS A 143 -23.64 -10.74 -15.71
C HIS A 143 -23.65 -9.77 -16.90
N TYR A 144 -22.48 -9.37 -17.40
CA TYR A 144 -22.31 -8.30 -18.39
C TYR A 144 -21.73 -8.82 -19.70
N TYR A 145 -20.83 -9.80 -19.62
CA TYR A 145 -20.13 -10.37 -20.78
C TYR A 145 -20.38 -11.87 -20.92
N SER A 146 -20.54 -12.34 -22.17
CA SER A 146 -20.36 -13.75 -22.49
C SER A 146 -18.90 -14.14 -22.40
N GLU A 147 -18.63 -15.41 -22.13
CA GLU A 147 -17.26 -15.94 -22.09
C GLU A 147 -16.54 -15.74 -23.43
N LYS A 148 -17.27 -15.90 -24.55
CA LYS A 148 -16.75 -15.69 -25.91
C LYS A 148 -16.18 -14.28 -26.08
N VAL A 149 -16.88 -13.25 -25.62
CA VAL A 149 -16.39 -11.86 -25.71
C VAL A 149 -15.29 -11.61 -24.69
N TRP A 150 -15.48 -12.05 -23.45
CA TRP A 150 -14.56 -11.81 -22.33
C TRP A 150 -13.14 -12.35 -22.56
N THR A 151 -13.01 -13.50 -23.26
CA THR A 151 -11.71 -14.12 -23.55
C THR A 151 -11.19 -13.86 -24.96
N SER A 152 -11.94 -13.12 -25.79
CA SER A 152 -11.62 -12.87 -27.20
C SER A 152 -10.30 -12.12 -27.39
N VAL A 153 -9.68 -12.29 -28.57
CA VAL A 153 -8.48 -11.50 -28.96
C VAL A 153 -8.83 -10.02 -29.02
N SER A 154 -10.00 -9.65 -29.53
CA SER A 154 -10.47 -8.27 -29.56
C SER A 154 -10.52 -7.64 -28.17
N ALA A 155 -11.02 -8.38 -27.17
CA ALA A 155 -11.04 -7.92 -25.78
C ALA A 155 -9.65 -7.75 -25.15
N ARG A 156 -8.61 -8.37 -25.73
CA ARG A 156 -7.23 -8.15 -25.30
C ARG A 156 -6.61 -6.90 -25.92
N MET A 157 -6.95 -6.64 -27.18
CA MET A 157 -6.37 -5.55 -27.98
C MET A 157 -7.00 -4.19 -27.70
N GLY A 158 -8.24 -4.16 -27.23
CA GLY A 158 -8.93 -2.92 -26.88
C GLY A 158 -10.21 -3.19 -26.11
N PHE A 159 -10.82 -2.12 -25.60
CA PHE A 159 -12.11 -2.20 -24.93
C PHE A 159 -13.24 -2.62 -25.89
N VAL A 160 -13.92 -3.71 -25.54
CA VAL A 160 -15.12 -4.20 -26.21
C VAL A 160 -16.31 -4.01 -25.26
N GLN A 161 -17.42 -3.49 -25.77
CA GLN A 161 -18.61 -3.27 -24.95
C GLN A 161 -19.24 -4.59 -24.47
N PRO A 162 -19.91 -4.58 -23.29
CA PRO A 162 -20.66 -5.74 -22.81
C PRO A 162 -21.72 -6.22 -23.81
N ASP A 163 -21.82 -7.53 -24.01
CA ASP A 163 -22.76 -8.14 -24.96
C ASP A 163 -24.04 -8.70 -24.30
N LEU A 164 -24.03 -8.94 -22.98
CA LEU A 164 -25.21 -9.43 -22.25
C LEU A 164 -26.03 -8.29 -21.64
N LYS A 165 -25.34 -7.37 -20.95
CA LYS A 165 -25.98 -6.26 -20.23
C LYS A 165 -25.03 -5.07 -20.18
N PRO A 166 -25.51 -3.82 -20.37
CA PRO A 166 -24.67 -2.64 -20.17
C PRO A 166 -24.27 -2.48 -18.69
N ILE A 167 -23.08 -1.95 -18.45
CA ILE A 167 -22.60 -1.61 -17.09
C ILE A 167 -23.43 -0.42 -16.58
N PRO A 168 -24.05 -0.50 -15.40
CA PRO A 168 -24.82 0.61 -14.87
C PRO A 168 -23.90 1.74 -14.39
N ASN A 169 -24.34 2.98 -14.56
CA ASN A 169 -23.64 4.15 -14.03
C ASN A 169 -23.77 4.26 -12.50
N ILE A 170 -24.82 3.68 -11.93
CA ILE A 170 -25.11 3.62 -10.49
C ILE A 170 -25.42 2.16 -10.15
N VAL A 171 -24.69 1.59 -9.21
CA VAL A 171 -24.92 0.25 -8.66
C VAL A 171 -25.74 0.40 -7.39
N THR A 172 -26.90 -0.24 -7.33
CA THR A 172 -27.75 -0.21 -6.14
C THR A 172 -27.20 -1.20 -5.10
N ILE A 173 -27.10 -0.76 -3.84
CA ILE A 173 -26.85 -1.66 -2.71
C ILE A 173 -28.04 -2.62 -2.64
N SER A 174 -27.79 -3.90 -2.92
CA SER A 174 -28.85 -4.81 -3.34
C SER A 174 -29.53 -5.53 -2.16
N SER A 175 -29.02 -5.43 -0.92
CA SER A 175 -29.62 -6.11 0.23
C SER A 175 -29.10 -5.64 1.62
N ARG A 176 -29.94 -5.77 2.65
CA ARG A 176 -29.58 -5.58 4.07
C ARG A 176 -28.44 -6.50 4.53
N SER A 177 -28.31 -7.69 3.93
CA SER A 177 -27.21 -8.61 4.22
C SER A 177 -25.85 -8.11 3.71
N GLN A 178 -25.82 -7.41 2.56
CA GLN A 178 -24.60 -6.76 2.06
C GLN A 178 -24.17 -5.60 2.95
N GLU A 179 -25.11 -4.82 3.47
CA GLU A 179 -24.80 -3.75 4.44
C GLU A 179 -24.22 -4.32 5.73
N GLN A 180 -24.82 -5.38 6.27
CA GLN A 180 -24.30 -6.07 7.46
C GLN A 180 -22.91 -6.68 7.20
N ALA A 181 -22.69 -7.30 6.04
CA ALA A 181 -21.40 -7.85 5.67
C ALA A 181 -20.33 -6.74 5.51
N ALA A 182 -20.69 -5.60 4.93
CA ALA A 182 -19.81 -4.45 4.79
C ALA A 182 -19.45 -3.85 6.15
N LEU A 183 -20.43 -3.72 7.06
CA LEU A 183 -20.20 -3.29 8.44
C LEU A 183 -19.28 -4.26 9.18
N LEU A 184 -19.49 -5.57 9.05
CA LEU A 184 -18.60 -6.56 9.62
C LEU A 184 -17.18 -6.43 9.04
N LYS A 185 -17.02 -6.27 7.72
CA LYS A 185 -15.69 -6.08 7.12
C LYS A 185 -15.01 -4.79 7.54
N GLN A 186 -15.77 -3.72 7.74
CA GLN A 186 -15.23 -2.51 8.32
C GLN A 186 -14.84 -2.71 9.78
N MET A 187 -15.70 -3.32 10.60
CA MET A 187 -15.37 -3.64 11.99
C MET A 187 -14.15 -4.55 12.08
N GLU A 188 -14.00 -5.54 11.21
CA GLU A 188 -12.79 -6.36 11.11
C GLU A 188 -11.56 -5.49 10.80
N SER A 189 -11.67 -4.55 9.86
CA SER A 189 -10.56 -3.65 9.50
C SER A 189 -10.17 -2.71 10.64
N THR A 190 -11.13 -2.30 11.49
CA THR A 190 -10.89 -1.37 12.60
C THR A 190 -10.51 -2.08 13.90
N LEU A 191 -11.16 -3.21 14.22
CA LEU A 191 -11.10 -3.87 15.54
C LEU A 191 -10.14 -5.06 15.58
N LEU A 192 -10.05 -5.88 14.53
CA LEU A 192 -9.24 -7.11 14.59
C LEU A 192 -7.73 -6.85 14.46
N ARG A 193 -7.30 -5.57 14.41
CA ARG A 193 -5.89 -5.16 14.27
C ARG A 193 -5.15 -5.92 13.17
N ARG A 194 -5.87 -6.44 12.18
CA ARG A 194 -5.28 -7.25 11.12
C ARG A 194 -4.35 -6.33 10.34
N SER A 195 -3.06 -6.69 10.28
CA SER A 195 -2.13 -5.99 9.39
C SER A 195 -2.76 -5.98 8.00
N PRO A 196 -2.91 -4.81 7.36
CA PRO A 196 -3.26 -4.78 5.95
C PRO A 196 -2.22 -5.60 5.17
N GLY A 197 -2.61 -6.13 4.03
CA GLY A 197 -1.65 -6.72 3.10
C GLY A 197 -0.95 -5.61 2.31
N LEU A 198 0.29 -5.86 1.87
CA LEU A 198 0.89 -4.99 0.87
C LEU A 198 0.05 -5.07 -0.42
N PRO A 199 -0.19 -3.95 -1.12
CA PRO A 199 -0.86 -3.99 -2.42
C PRO A 199 -0.14 -4.90 -3.42
N THR A 200 -0.88 -5.37 -4.42
CA THR A 200 -0.28 -6.18 -5.48
C THR A 200 0.80 -5.43 -6.24
N PHE A 201 1.71 -6.18 -6.86
CA PHE A 201 2.82 -5.62 -7.62
C PHE A 201 2.37 -4.66 -8.73
N GLU A 202 1.23 -4.92 -9.36
CA GLU A 202 0.62 -4.05 -10.35
C GLU A 202 0.15 -2.74 -9.74
N CYS A 203 -0.52 -2.77 -8.59
CA CYS A 203 -0.96 -1.57 -7.87
C CYS A 203 0.24 -0.69 -7.51
N LEU A 204 1.31 -1.29 -6.98
CA LEU A 204 2.53 -0.56 -6.63
C LEU A 204 3.24 -0.02 -7.88
N SER A 205 3.28 -0.79 -8.97
CA SER A 205 3.85 -0.32 -10.25
C SER A 205 3.10 0.88 -10.80
N PHE A 206 1.76 0.89 -10.69
CA PHE A 206 0.93 2.04 -11.03
C PHE A 206 1.19 3.24 -10.12
N GLN A 207 1.22 3.05 -8.80
CA GLN A 207 1.54 4.13 -7.85
C GLN A 207 2.91 4.75 -8.12
N ALA A 208 3.90 3.93 -8.51
CA ALA A 208 5.25 4.41 -8.82
C ALA A 208 5.28 5.40 -9.99
N ILE A 209 4.42 5.24 -11.01
CA ILE A 209 4.34 6.18 -12.14
C ILE A 209 4.03 7.59 -11.63
N TRP A 210 3.09 7.71 -10.70
CA TRP A 210 2.67 8.98 -10.14
C TRP A 210 3.73 9.58 -9.23
N VAL A 211 4.32 8.78 -8.34
CA VAL A 211 5.45 9.24 -7.52
C VAL A 211 6.59 9.79 -8.38
N ILE A 212 6.96 9.08 -9.45
CA ILE A 212 8.03 9.52 -10.36
C ILE A 212 7.64 10.84 -11.04
N ARG A 213 6.40 10.99 -11.50
CA ARG A 213 5.93 12.23 -12.12
C ARG A 213 5.90 13.40 -11.13
N ASP A 214 5.38 13.18 -9.93
CA ASP A 214 5.33 14.19 -8.88
C ASP A 214 6.74 14.67 -8.54
N VAL A 215 7.69 13.75 -8.44
CA VAL A 215 9.11 14.08 -8.22
C VAL A 215 9.70 14.88 -9.38
N GLN A 216 9.37 14.55 -10.63
CA GLN A 216 9.80 15.35 -11.78
C GLN A 216 9.21 16.78 -11.74
N ALA A 217 7.99 16.96 -11.23
CA ALA A 217 7.39 18.27 -11.02
C ALA A 217 8.07 19.03 -9.86
N LEU A 218 8.34 18.37 -8.74
CA LEU A 218 9.05 18.93 -7.59
C LEU A 218 10.50 19.32 -7.92
N ALA A 219 11.16 18.55 -8.78
CA ALA A 219 12.52 18.86 -9.24
C ALA A 219 12.60 20.18 -10.01
N LYS A 220 11.53 20.53 -10.73
CA LYS A 220 11.44 21.80 -11.47
C LYS A 220 11.17 23.00 -10.57
N SER A 221 10.58 22.80 -9.39
CA SER A 221 10.19 23.88 -8.47
C SER A 221 11.25 24.20 -7.39
N SER A 222 12.47 23.66 -7.52
CA SER A 222 13.59 23.89 -6.57
C SER A 222 13.34 23.43 -5.12
N MET A 223 12.30 22.62 -4.86
CA MET A 223 12.01 22.08 -3.53
C MET A 223 12.81 20.83 -3.15
N VAL A 224 13.69 20.34 -4.04
CA VAL A 224 14.41 19.05 -3.93
C VAL A 224 15.16 18.86 -2.61
N ASN A 225 15.71 19.94 -2.05
CA ASN A 225 16.52 19.91 -0.84
C ASN A 225 15.81 20.50 0.38
N SER A 226 14.52 20.81 0.28
CA SER A 226 13.80 21.41 1.40
C SER A 226 13.63 20.39 2.53
N PRO A 227 14.02 20.72 3.77
CA PRO A 227 13.76 19.84 4.91
C PRO A 227 12.27 19.78 5.29
N ARG A 228 11.43 20.68 4.75
CA ARG A 228 10.00 20.75 5.05
C ARG A 228 9.20 19.85 4.09
N ILE A 229 9.06 18.59 4.48
CA ILE A 229 8.37 17.53 3.73
C ILE A 229 6.86 17.79 3.67
N SER A 230 6.35 17.95 2.46
CA SER A 230 4.95 18.32 2.17
C SER A 230 4.11 17.17 1.63
N SER A 231 4.73 16.12 1.09
CA SER A 231 4.05 14.96 0.50
C SER A 231 4.94 13.72 0.56
N HIS A 232 4.35 12.55 0.32
CA HIS A 232 5.09 11.29 0.22
C HIS A 232 6.15 11.31 -0.89
N SER A 233 5.81 11.82 -2.07
CA SER A 233 6.74 11.95 -3.19
C SER A 233 7.94 12.83 -2.84
N HIS A 234 7.72 13.92 -2.07
CA HIS A 234 8.78 14.77 -1.55
C HIS A 234 9.65 14.02 -0.54
N LEU A 235 9.06 13.27 0.40
CA LEU A 235 9.81 12.45 1.35
C LEU A 235 10.77 11.48 0.66
N LEU A 236 10.26 10.74 -0.33
CA LEU A 236 11.06 9.76 -1.08
C LEU A 236 12.21 10.43 -1.84
N LEU A 237 11.97 11.60 -2.47
CA LEU A 237 13.01 12.36 -3.17
C LEU A 237 14.07 12.90 -2.21
N TYR A 238 13.65 13.43 -1.05
CA TYR A 238 14.55 13.95 -0.03
C TYR A 238 15.47 12.84 0.48
N LEU A 239 14.90 11.71 0.91
CA LEU A 239 15.66 10.56 1.39
C LEU A 239 16.58 9.98 0.31
N TYR A 240 16.11 9.90 -0.94
CA TYR A 240 16.95 9.48 -2.06
C TYR A 240 18.17 10.39 -2.24
N THR A 241 17.96 11.70 -2.26
CA THR A 241 19.02 12.68 -2.49
C THR A 241 20.04 12.65 -1.34
N LYS A 242 19.56 12.55 -0.10
CA LYS A 242 20.42 12.61 1.09
C LYS A 242 21.11 11.28 1.39
N LEU A 243 20.40 10.16 1.25
CA LEU A 243 20.90 8.84 1.66
C LEU A 243 21.47 8.01 0.51
N VAL A 244 21.05 8.22 -0.73
CA VAL A 244 21.54 7.43 -1.88
C VAL A 244 22.55 8.22 -2.70
N VAL A 245 22.27 9.49 -3.00
CA VAL A 245 23.20 10.35 -3.75
C VAL A 245 24.27 10.95 -2.83
N GLY A 246 23.89 11.38 -1.62
CA GLY A 246 24.78 12.05 -0.66
C GLY A 246 25.68 11.14 0.20
N SER A 247 25.59 9.82 0.10
CA SER A 247 26.26 8.86 1.01
C SER A 247 27.76 8.63 0.71
N GLY A 248 28.47 9.67 0.30
CA GLY A 248 29.88 9.57 -0.09
C GLY A 248 30.88 9.30 1.04
N THR A 249 30.57 9.58 2.33
CA THR A 249 31.64 9.71 3.36
C THR A 249 31.28 9.35 4.82
N GLY A 250 30.11 8.78 5.14
CA GLY A 250 29.67 8.62 6.55
C GLY A 250 29.15 7.24 6.95
N LEU A 251 29.26 6.89 8.25
CA LEU A 251 28.58 5.73 8.85
C LEU A 251 27.05 5.92 8.74
N PRO A 252 26.29 4.93 8.22
CA PRO A 252 24.86 5.05 7.93
C PRO A 252 24.02 5.56 9.12
N GLY A 253 24.37 5.16 10.35
CA GLY A 253 23.62 5.52 11.56
C GLY A 253 23.76 6.98 12.01
N LYS A 254 24.90 7.64 11.77
CA LYS A 254 25.07 9.07 12.12
C LYS A 254 24.30 9.97 11.14
N THR A 255 24.39 9.65 9.86
CA THR A 255 23.63 10.34 8.80
C THR A 255 22.12 10.16 9.00
N ALA A 256 21.67 9.01 9.49
CA ALA A 256 20.26 8.75 9.78
C ALA A 256 19.65 9.75 10.78
N LEU A 257 20.33 9.93 11.92
CA LEU A 257 19.85 10.80 13.00
C LEU A 257 19.86 12.28 12.57
N GLU A 258 20.93 12.71 11.92
CA GLU A 258 21.05 14.07 11.38
C GLU A 258 19.93 14.38 10.37
N GLN A 259 19.58 13.43 9.49
CA GLN A 259 18.47 13.64 8.56
C GLN A 259 17.11 13.64 9.27
N ALA A 260 16.91 12.81 10.30
CA ALA A 260 15.68 12.81 11.08
C ALA A 260 15.46 14.13 11.84
N GLU A 261 16.52 14.74 12.36
CA GLU A 261 16.44 16.06 13.02
C GLU A 261 16.11 17.17 12.02
N GLN A 262 16.69 17.12 10.82
CA GLN A 262 16.46 18.13 9.78
C GLN A 262 15.05 18.05 9.19
N MET A 263 14.50 16.85 9.03
CA MET A 263 13.16 16.67 8.46
C MET A 263 12.07 17.29 9.33
N SER A 264 11.19 18.08 8.72
CA SER A 264 10.03 18.69 9.36
C SER A 264 8.85 18.71 8.39
N GLY A 265 7.64 18.98 8.86
CA GLY A 265 6.47 19.17 8.00
C GLY A 265 5.30 18.24 8.31
N PRO A 266 4.15 18.48 7.67
CA PRO A 266 2.89 17.81 8.01
C PRO A 266 2.89 16.30 7.71
N TRP A 267 3.81 15.80 6.89
CA TRP A 267 3.89 14.36 6.55
C TRP A 267 4.81 13.55 7.47
N VAL A 268 5.69 14.23 8.22
CA VAL A 268 6.70 13.60 9.09
C VAL A 268 6.79 14.36 10.41
N ASP A 269 5.69 14.33 11.15
CA ASP A 269 5.48 15.10 12.38
C ASP A 269 6.05 14.43 13.64
N SER A 270 6.31 13.12 13.59
CA SER A 270 6.73 12.31 14.73
C SER A 270 8.15 11.74 14.55
N VAL A 271 8.88 11.53 15.65
CA VAL A 271 10.20 10.89 15.59
C VAL A 271 10.10 9.47 15.02
N THR A 272 9.06 8.72 15.41
CA THR A 272 8.80 7.37 14.89
C THR A 272 8.54 7.38 13.37
N HIS A 273 7.75 8.34 12.86
CA HIS A 273 7.49 8.54 11.43
C HIS A 273 8.80 8.69 10.64
N LYS A 274 9.66 9.59 11.09
CA LYS A 274 10.93 9.91 10.43
C LYS A 274 11.86 8.71 10.40
N MET A 275 12.06 8.08 11.56
CA MET A 275 12.97 6.94 11.71
C MET A 275 12.49 5.72 10.94
N PHE A 276 11.17 5.45 10.91
CA PHE A 276 10.59 4.39 10.11
C PHE A 276 10.99 4.50 8.64
N TRP A 277 10.75 5.65 8.01
CA TRP A 277 11.01 5.82 6.58
C TRP A 277 12.51 5.76 6.27
N ILE A 278 13.35 6.33 7.13
CA ILE A 278 14.81 6.23 7.00
C ILE A 278 15.28 4.77 7.02
N GLN A 279 14.78 3.96 7.96
CA GLN A 279 15.12 2.54 8.08
C GLN A 279 14.67 1.71 6.88
N VAL A 280 13.42 1.92 6.44
CA VAL A 280 12.90 1.27 5.23
C VAL A 280 13.76 1.65 4.02
N PHE A 281 14.19 2.90 3.92
CA PHE A 281 15.08 3.37 2.84
C PHE A 281 16.46 2.72 2.88
N PHE A 282 17.07 2.59 4.06
CA PHE A 282 18.34 1.88 4.21
C PHE A 282 18.23 0.42 3.84
N THR A 283 17.14 -0.24 4.21
CA THR A 283 16.88 -1.63 3.84
C THR A 283 16.76 -1.79 2.32
N ALA A 284 16.01 -0.90 1.67
CA ALA A 284 15.89 -0.84 0.22
C ALA A 284 17.25 -0.58 -0.47
N MET A 285 18.07 0.31 0.09
CA MET A 285 19.41 0.60 -0.40
C MET A 285 20.35 -0.59 -0.26
N ALA A 286 20.39 -1.23 0.91
CA ALA A 286 21.22 -2.41 1.16
C ALA A 286 20.85 -3.56 0.20
N ARG A 287 19.55 -3.78 -0.03
CA ARG A 287 19.05 -4.75 -1.03
C ARG A 287 19.49 -4.38 -2.44
N ALA A 288 19.34 -3.11 -2.83
CA ALA A 288 19.75 -2.65 -4.17
C ALA A 288 21.26 -2.80 -4.39
N GLN A 289 22.09 -2.50 -3.37
CA GLN A 289 23.53 -2.68 -3.42
C GLN A 289 23.93 -4.17 -3.48
N ALA A 290 23.28 -5.03 -2.70
CA ALA A 290 23.53 -6.47 -2.74
C ALA A 290 23.22 -7.05 -4.13
N SER A 291 22.09 -6.68 -4.73
CA SER A 291 21.72 -7.08 -6.09
C SER A 291 22.73 -6.59 -7.13
N ARG A 292 23.31 -5.39 -6.96
CA ARG A 292 24.39 -4.90 -7.83
C ARG A 292 25.69 -5.67 -7.65
N LYS A 293 26.13 -5.94 -6.42
CA LYS A 293 27.37 -6.75 -6.21
C LYS A 293 27.29 -8.13 -6.87
N ILE A 294 26.09 -8.69 -7.01
CA ILE A 294 25.85 -9.95 -7.72
C ILE A 294 25.93 -9.75 -9.25
N ALA A 295 25.45 -8.62 -9.77
CA ALA A 295 25.46 -8.29 -11.21
C ALA A 295 26.79 -7.69 -11.71
N ASP A 296 27.52 -6.94 -10.88
CA ASP A 296 28.74 -6.17 -11.19
C ASP A 296 30.01 -7.03 -11.30
N LYS A 297 29.89 -8.32 -11.61
CA LYS A 297 31.01 -9.05 -12.21
C LYS A 297 31.30 -8.60 -13.66
N GLN A 298 30.44 -7.80 -14.29
CA GLN A 298 30.60 -7.50 -15.72
C GLN A 298 30.36 -6.06 -16.21
N THR A 299 29.98 -5.05 -15.41
CA THR A 299 29.72 -3.71 -15.99
C THR A 299 29.94 -2.54 -15.05
N SER A 300 30.30 -1.40 -15.64
CA SER A 300 30.73 -0.14 -15.02
C SER A 300 29.71 0.54 -14.12
N LEU A 301 30.24 1.36 -13.21
CA LEU A 301 29.60 2.16 -12.16
C LEU A 301 28.58 3.20 -12.67
N GLU A 302 27.44 2.76 -13.23
CA GLU A 302 26.36 3.68 -13.57
C GLU A 302 25.70 4.24 -12.30
N THR A 303 25.55 5.56 -12.25
CA THR A 303 24.79 6.25 -11.20
C THR A 303 23.33 5.82 -11.32
N VAL A 304 22.83 5.12 -10.30
CA VAL A 304 21.41 4.76 -10.29
C VAL A 304 20.58 6.02 -10.18
N THR A 305 19.54 6.10 -10.99
CA THR A 305 18.58 7.19 -11.03
C THR A 305 17.44 6.94 -10.05
N PHE A 306 16.74 8.00 -9.64
CA PHE A 306 15.58 7.90 -8.75
C PHE A 306 14.53 6.94 -9.30
N GLU A 307 14.23 7.04 -10.60
CA GLU A 307 13.26 6.18 -11.28
C GLU A 307 13.64 4.70 -11.21
N THR A 308 14.90 4.36 -11.52
CA THR A 308 15.38 2.98 -11.46
C THR A 308 15.38 2.46 -10.02
N PHE A 309 15.74 3.30 -9.04
CA PHE A 309 15.70 2.93 -7.63
C PHE A 309 14.28 2.62 -7.13
N ILE A 310 13.31 3.49 -7.43
CA ILE A 310 11.90 3.30 -7.03
C ILE A 310 11.30 2.08 -7.73
N ARG A 311 11.56 1.88 -9.02
CA ARG A 311 11.08 0.69 -9.75
C ARG A 311 11.66 -0.62 -9.24
N GLY A 312 12.87 -0.59 -8.66
CA GLY A 312 13.47 -1.72 -7.95
C GLY A 312 12.90 -1.94 -6.55
N ASN A 313 12.31 -0.91 -5.93
CA ASN A 313 11.84 -0.92 -4.55
C ASN A 313 10.39 -0.41 -4.45
N LEU A 314 9.47 -1.06 -5.18
CA LEU A 314 8.08 -0.60 -5.31
C LEU A 314 7.31 -0.50 -3.99
N HIS A 315 7.69 -1.23 -2.95
CA HIS A 315 7.04 -1.10 -1.63
C HIS A 315 7.16 0.32 -1.05
N LEU A 316 8.20 1.09 -1.43
CA LEU A 316 8.40 2.47 -0.97
C LEU A 316 7.29 3.42 -1.42
N VAL A 317 6.61 3.15 -2.54
CA VAL A 317 5.58 4.07 -3.05
C VAL A 317 4.25 3.94 -2.32
N HIS A 318 4.10 2.90 -1.50
CA HIS A 318 2.90 2.69 -0.71
C HIS A 318 2.91 3.61 0.52
N GLN A 319 2.07 4.65 0.51
CA GLN A 319 1.98 5.65 1.58
C GLN A 319 1.63 5.03 2.93
N ASP A 320 0.71 4.06 2.94
CA ASP A 320 0.26 3.37 4.17
C ASP A 320 1.18 2.21 4.57
N LEU A 321 2.40 2.13 4.03
CA LEU A 321 3.38 1.11 4.42
C LEU A 321 3.60 1.01 5.95
N PRO A 322 3.63 2.11 6.73
CA PRO A 322 3.72 2.02 8.18
C PRO A 322 2.61 1.19 8.84
N SER A 323 1.40 1.18 8.27
CA SER A 323 0.28 0.42 8.81
C SER A 323 0.50 -1.10 8.81
N LEU A 324 1.47 -1.60 8.02
CA LEU A 324 1.90 -3.00 8.07
C LEU A 324 2.69 -3.32 9.34
N TYR A 325 3.34 -2.33 9.93
CA TYR A 325 4.30 -2.46 11.03
C TYR A 325 3.75 -1.93 12.35
N TYR A 326 2.91 -0.89 12.29
CA TYR A 326 2.36 -0.20 13.45
C TYR A 326 0.84 -0.28 13.51
N THR A 327 0.30 -0.43 14.71
CA THR A 327 -1.09 -0.08 15.00
C THR A 327 -1.28 1.45 15.04
N PRO A 328 -2.45 1.97 14.64
CA PRO A 328 -2.74 3.40 14.73
C PRO A 328 -2.51 3.97 16.15
N GLU A 329 -2.83 3.18 17.18
CA GLU A 329 -2.69 3.57 18.59
C GLU A 329 -1.23 3.89 18.96
N ILE A 330 -0.27 3.12 18.44
CA ILE A 330 1.16 3.40 18.66
C ILE A 330 1.64 4.49 17.72
N TRP A 331 1.26 4.41 16.44
CA TRP A 331 1.71 5.31 15.40
C TRP A 331 1.36 6.78 15.66
N GLU A 332 0.16 7.02 16.19
CA GLU A 332 -0.38 8.35 16.51
C GLU A 332 -0.20 8.72 18.01
N SER A 333 0.50 7.88 18.78
CA SER A 333 0.73 8.13 20.20
C SER A 333 1.59 9.39 20.45
N LYS A 334 1.39 10.02 21.61
CA LYS A 334 2.24 11.15 22.05
C LYS A 334 3.68 10.70 22.23
N GLU A 335 3.88 9.48 22.68
CA GLU A 335 5.18 8.85 22.86
C GLU A 335 5.91 8.73 21.52
N ALA A 336 5.24 8.30 20.45
CA ALA A 336 5.82 8.16 19.10
C ALA A 336 6.30 9.50 18.50
N SER A 337 5.71 10.62 18.95
CA SER A 337 6.15 11.96 18.59
C SER A 337 7.50 12.35 19.16
N LYS A 338 7.87 11.82 20.34
CA LYS A 338 9.07 12.19 21.08
C LYS A 338 10.19 11.19 20.92
N VAL A 339 9.85 9.90 20.91
CA VAL A 339 10.80 8.80 20.90
C VAL A 339 10.43 7.84 19.79
N MET A 340 11.43 7.18 19.21
CA MET A 340 11.21 6.08 18.28
C MET A 340 10.64 4.87 19.03
N ILE A 341 9.44 4.44 18.66
CA ILE A 341 8.82 3.21 19.19
C ILE A 341 9.06 2.06 18.23
N ALA A 342 9.24 0.85 18.77
CA ALA A 342 9.37 -0.36 17.96
C ALA A 342 8.04 -0.76 17.28
N PRO A 343 8.08 -1.35 16.07
CA PRO A 343 6.90 -1.94 15.44
C PRO A 343 6.21 -2.99 16.31
N ASP A 344 4.87 -2.96 16.37
CA ASP A 344 4.06 -3.91 17.15
C ASP A 344 3.34 -4.96 16.30
N ARG A 345 3.19 -4.75 14.99
CA ARG A 345 2.54 -5.70 14.07
C ARG A 345 3.52 -6.65 13.39
N ARG A 346 4.59 -6.10 12.83
CA ARG A 346 5.61 -6.85 12.09
C ARG A 346 6.98 -6.40 12.54
N ARG A 347 7.90 -7.34 12.70
CA ARG A 347 9.30 -7.00 12.94
C ARG A 347 9.88 -6.35 11.68
N MET A 348 10.70 -5.33 11.88
CA MET A 348 11.65 -4.89 10.86
C MET A 348 12.95 -5.65 11.03
N ASP A 349 13.35 -6.42 10.03
CA ASP A 349 14.69 -6.97 10.01
C ASP A 349 15.71 -5.83 9.85
N GLY A 350 16.63 -5.72 10.81
CA GLY A 350 17.53 -4.57 10.94
C GLY A 350 17.07 -3.53 11.96
N PHE A 351 15.96 -3.76 12.67
CA PHE A 351 15.73 -3.11 13.96
C PHE A 351 16.97 -3.36 14.83
N LEU A 352 17.37 -2.38 15.64
CA LEU A 352 18.51 -2.47 16.56
C LEU A 352 18.41 -3.71 17.46
N GLU A 353 18.78 -4.89 16.96
CA GLU A 353 19.46 -5.91 17.74
C GLU A 353 20.88 -5.39 17.96
N SER A 354 20.99 -4.23 18.60
CA SER A 354 22.17 -3.96 19.37
C SER A 354 22.17 -5.02 20.46
N LYS A 355 23.08 -5.98 20.33
CA LYS A 355 23.57 -6.86 21.38
C LYS A 355 24.07 -6.14 22.65
N ASN A 356 23.78 -4.84 22.79
CA ASN A 356 24.04 -4.01 23.96
C ASN A 356 22.70 -3.48 24.46
N LYS A 357 22.03 -4.30 25.27
CA LYS A 357 20.90 -3.89 26.10
C LYS A 357 21.31 -2.81 27.12
N ASP A 358 22.61 -2.61 27.32
CA ASP A 358 23.19 -1.72 28.33
C ASP A 358 23.53 -0.29 27.81
N ARG A 359 23.08 0.10 26.61
CA ARG A 359 23.31 1.48 26.09
C ARG A 359 22.04 2.23 25.66
N LEU A 360 20.88 1.61 25.80
CA LEU A 360 19.59 2.27 25.56
C LEU A 360 19.07 3.03 26.80
N GLU A 361 19.69 2.82 27.96
CA GLU A 361 19.38 3.57 29.18
C GLU A 361 19.98 4.98 29.21
N ASP A 362 20.90 5.31 28.28
CA ASP A 362 21.47 6.66 28.13
C ASP A 362 20.68 7.55 27.16
N LEU A 363 19.54 7.09 26.62
CA LEU A 363 18.61 7.91 25.82
C LEU A 363 17.46 8.46 26.67
N VAL A 364 17.78 8.86 27.91
CA VAL A 364 16.96 9.78 28.69
C VAL A 364 17.27 11.19 28.20
N PHE A 365 16.32 11.77 27.46
CA PHE A 365 16.32 13.20 27.18
C PHE A 365 16.18 13.98 28.49
N ILE A 366 17.08 14.94 28.72
CA ILE A 366 16.73 16.19 29.41
C ILE A 366 16.15 17.13 28.36
#